data_AF-A0AAE4D6S5-F1
#
_entry.id   AF-A0AAE4D6S5-F1
#
_cell.length_a   1.000
_cell.length_b   1.000
_cell.length_c   1.000
_cell.angle_alpha   90.00
_cell.angle_beta   90.00
_cell.angle_gamma   90.00
#
_symmetry.space_group_name_H-M   'P 1'
#
loop_
_entity.id
_entity.type
_entity.pdbx_description
1 polymer ?
#
loop_
_entity_poly.entity_id
_entity_poly.type
_entity_poly.pdbx_seq_one_letter_code
_entity_poly.pdbx_strand_id
1 'polypeptide(L)'
;MQWVSDLNGTVSRFLSLQLQKTVITNYNEDLLELRVDSEFGVKMIEEHDATLREWLKQHLGRKPKLKVQVDPSLMAPASTRDPFEAFKEIQQKDPIVAELVKRFGAELKQ
;
A
#
# COMPACT_ATOMS: atom_id res chain seq x y z
N MET A 1 -0.09 -14.20 4.25
CA MET A 1 -1.24 -13.27 4.34
C MET A 1 -2.36 -13.75 3.43
N GLN A 2 -3.08 -14.82 3.82
CA GLN A 2 -4.09 -15.46 2.96
C GLN A 2 -5.32 -14.57 2.71
N TRP A 3 -5.73 -13.80 3.73
CA TRP A 3 -6.90 -12.91 3.66
C TRP A 3 -6.77 -11.75 2.65
N VAL A 4 -5.56 -11.27 2.35
CA VAL A 4 -5.35 -10.20 1.36
C VAL A 4 -5.50 -10.73 -0.07
N SER A 5 -5.20 -12.01 -0.28
CA SER A 5 -5.45 -12.67 -1.56
C SER A 5 -6.96 -12.81 -1.83
N ASP A 6 -7.75 -13.04 -0.77
CA ASP A 6 -9.21 -13.16 -0.84
C ASP A 6 -9.92 -11.80 -1.07
N LEU A 7 -9.21 -10.70 -0.89
CA LEU A 7 -9.67 -9.32 -1.17
C LEU A 7 -9.44 -8.89 -2.63
N ASN A 8 -8.68 -9.66 -3.42
CA ASN A 8 -8.38 -9.31 -4.80
C ASN A 8 -9.65 -9.30 -5.66
N GLY A 9 -9.93 -8.16 -6.29
CA GLY A 9 -11.12 -7.95 -7.12
C GLY A 9 -12.33 -7.39 -6.37
N THR A 10 -12.34 -7.43 -5.03
CA THR A 10 -13.41 -6.79 -4.23
C THR A 10 -13.07 -5.37 -3.82
N VAL A 11 -11.78 -5.08 -3.60
CA VAL A 11 -11.28 -3.73 -3.30
C VAL A 11 -10.41 -3.19 -4.43
N SER A 12 -10.20 -1.87 -4.43
CA SER A 12 -9.28 -1.23 -5.37
C SER A 12 -7.87 -1.83 -5.26
N ARG A 13 -7.13 -1.85 -6.36
CA ARG A 13 -5.76 -2.39 -6.38
C ARG A 13 -4.85 -1.65 -5.39
N PHE A 14 -5.03 -0.34 -5.24
CA PHE A 14 -4.28 0.47 -4.28
C PHE A 14 -4.57 0.05 -2.84
N LEU A 15 -5.83 -0.17 -2.48
CA LEU A 15 -6.17 -0.64 -1.14
C LEU A 15 -5.61 -2.04 -0.87
N SER A 16 -5.70 -2.95 -1.85
CA SER A 16 -5.08 -4.28 -1.75
C SER A 16 -3.58 -4.17 -1.43
N LEU A 17 -2.84 -3.32 -2.15
CA LEU A 17 -1.42 -3.07 -1.89
C LEU A 17 -1.15 -2.48 -0.51
N GLN A 18 -2.01 -1.57 -0.04
CA GLN A 18 -1.90 -1.01 1.31
C GLN A 18 -2.09 -2.10 2.37
N LEU A 19 -3.12 -2.94 2.25
CA LEU A 19 -3.43 -4.01 3.21
C LEU A 19 -2.36 -5.10 3.25
N GLN A 20 -1.62 -5.32 2.16
CA GLN A 20 -0.45 -6.22 2.17
C GLN A 20 0.66 -5.74 3.10
N LYS A 21 0.77 -4.42 3.32
CA LYS A 21 1.76 -3.79 4.19
C LYS A 21 1.23 -3.54 5.60
N THR A 22 -0.10 -3.59 5.78
CA THR A 22 -0.75 -3.35 7.06
C THR A 22 -0.51 -4.50 8.03
N VAL A 23 -0.16 -4.17 9.27
CA VAL A 23 -0.03 -5.13 10.37
C VAL A 23 -1.29 -5.10 11.23
N ILE A 24 -1.85 -6.27 11.51
CA ILE A 24 -2.95 -6.42 12.46
C ILE A 24 -2.33 -6.58 13.86
N THR A 25 -2.57 -5.63 14.76
CA THR A 25 -2.04 -5.70 16.13
C THR A 25 -3.03 -6.25 17.14
N ASN A 26 -4.32 -6.13 16.86
CA ASN A 26 -5.36 -6.63 17.74
C ASN A 26 -6.63 -6.93 16.94
N TYR A 27 -7.35 -7.97 17.34
CA TYR A 27 -8.67 -8.29 16.83
C TYR A 27 -9.55 -8.82 17.96
N ASN A 28 -10.65 -8.10 18.22
CA ASN A 28 -11.71 -8.53 19.11
C ASN A 28 -13.07 -8.38 18.41
N GLU A 29 -14.16 -8.69 19.12
CA GLU A 29 -15.50 -8.80 18.51
C GLU A 29 -15.94 -7.52 17.75
N ASP A 30 -15.57 -6.36 18.28
CA ASP A 30 -16.04 -5.05 17.79
C ASP A 30 -14.93 -4.16 17.23
N LEU A 31 -13.66 -4.59 17.30
CA LEU A 31 -12.52 -3.76 16.96
C LEU A 31 -11.42 -4.56 16.24
N LEU A 32 -10.97 -4.02 15.11
CA LEU A 32 -9.77 -4.44 14.40
C LEU A 32 -8.76 -3.30 14.42
N GLU A 33 -7.63 -3.51 15.09
CA GLU A 33 -6.54 -2.53 15.19
C GLU A 33 -5.48 -2.81 14.14
N LEU A 34 -5.20 -1.79 13.32
CA LEU A 34 -4.33 -1.84 12.16
C LEU A 34 -3.18 -0.84 12.31
N ARG A 35 -1.98 -1.26 11.93
CA ARG A 35 -0.78 -0.43 11.84
C ARG A 35 -0.33 -0.28 10.39
N VAL A 36 0.00 0.94 10.01
CA VAL A 36 0.47 1.29 8.66
C VAL A 36 1.76 2.12 8.73
N ASP A 37 2.49 2.15 7.63
CA ASP A 37 3.78 2.84 7.49
C ASP A 37 3.66 4.36 7.30
N SER A 38 2.45 4.91 7.07
CA SER A 38 2.27 6.30 6.68
C SER A 38 0.86 6.83 6.93
N GLU A 39 0.75 8.16 7.07
CA GLU A 39 -0.53 8.89 7.14
C GLU A 39 -1.39 8.69 5.88
N PHE A 40 -0.75 8.50 4.73
CA PHE A 40 -1.45 8.16 3.50
C PHE A 40 -2.17 6.81 3.63
N GLY A 41 -1.50 5.81 4.21
CA GLY A 41 -2.09 4.51 4.49
C GLY A 41 -3.30 4.58 5.42
N VAL A 42 -3.26 5.47 6.42
CA VAL A 42 -4.40 5.73 7.33
C VAL A 42 -5.60 6.22 6.52
N LYS A 43 -5.41 7.32 5.78
CA LYS A 43 -6.49 7.91 4.95
C LYS A 43 -7.06 6.93 3.95
N MET A 44 -6.21 6.15 3.28
CA MET A 44 -6.65 5.17 2.29
C MET A 44 -7.55 4.09 2.90
N ILE A 45 -7.23 3.59 4.10
CA ILE A 45 -8.07 2.60 4.79
C ILE A 45 -9.37 3.26 5.29
N GLU A 46 -9.31 4.48 5.84
CA GLU A 46 -10.48 5.23 6.32
C GLU A 46 -11.47 5.55 5.20
N GLU A 47 -10.99 5.97 4.03
CA GLU A 47 -11.82 6.23 2.84
C GLU A 47 -12.59 4.99 2.38
N HIS A 48 -12.08 3.80 2.68
CA HIS A 48 -12.65 2.52 2.28
C HIS A 48 -13.23 1.73 3.47
N ASP A 49 -13.43 2.36 4.63
CA ASP A 49 -13.88 1.72 5.88
C ASP A 49 -15.16 0.90 5.66
N ALA A 50 -16.17 1.50 5.03
CA ALA A 50 -17.47 0.87 4.83
C ALA A 50 -17.36 -0.43 4.02
N THR A 51 -16.61 -0.40 2.91
CA THR A 51 -16.40 -1.56 2.02
C THR A 51 -15.62 -2.66 2.74
N LEU A 52 -14.54 -2.30 3.45
CA LEU A 52 -13.73 -3.26 4.20
C LEU A 52 -14.53 -3.93 5.31
N ARG A 53 -15.31 -3.16 6.06
CA ARG A 53 -16.13 -3.70 7.16
C ARG A 53 -17.27 -4.58 6.65
N GLU A 54 -17.84 -4.27 5.49
CA GLU A 54 -18.84 -5.15 4.88
C GLU A 54 -18.20 -6.46 4.41
N TRP A 55 -17.01 -6.40 3.81
CA TRP A 55 -16.27 -7.60 3.44
C TRP A 55 -15.93 -8.46 4.67
N LEU A 56 -15.44 -7.84 5.76
CA LEU A 56 -15.17 -8.52 7.03
C LEU A 56 -16.43 -9.18 7.60
N LYS A 57 -17.59 -8.53 7.49
CA LYS A 57 -18.87 -9.13 7.90
C LYS A 57 -19.22 -10.37 7.10
N GLN A 58 -19.01 -10.35 5.79
CA GLN A 58 -19.31 -11.49 4.93
C GLN A 58 -18.39 -12.69 5.21
N HIS A 59 -17.13 -12.44 5.59
CA HIS A 59 -16.12 -13.49 5.76
C HIS A 59 -15.95 -13.96 7.21
N LEU A 60 -16.14 -13.07 8.19
CA LEU A 60 -15.96 -13.35 9.62
C LEU A 60 -17.28 -13.38 10.39
N GLY A 61 -18.41 -13.08 9.73
CA GLY A 61 -19.73 -12.97 10.38
C GLY A 61 -19.88 -11.73 11.27
N ARG A 62 -18.88 -10.84 11.32
CA ARG A 62 -18.79 -9.72 12.26
C ARG A 62 -18.35 -8.44 11.55
N LYS A 63 -18.83 -7.28 12.02
CA LYS A 63 -18.57 -5.96 11.42
C LYS A 63 -17.74 -5.07 12.36
N PRO A 64 -16.48 -5.45 12.68
CA PRO A 64 -15.65 -4.70 13.62
C PRO A 64 -15.44 -3.26 13.14
N LYS A 65 -15.26 -2.33 14.06
CA LYS A 65 -14.75 -0.98 13.77
C LYS A 65 -13.27 -1.09 13.41
N LEU A 66 -12.81 -0.27 12.47
CA LEU A 66 -11.40 -0.17 12.14
C LEU A 66 -10.77 0.94 12.99
N LYS A 67 -9.64 0.65 13.61
CA LYS A 67 -8.80 1.65 14.26
C LYS A 67 -7.41 1.56 13.65
N VAL A 68 -7.06 2.57 12.87
CA VAL A 68 -5.83 2.60 12.08
C VAL A 68 -4.88 3.63 12.70
N GLN A 69 -3.62 3.26 12.87
CA GLN A 69 -2.60 4.16 13.40
C GLN A 69 -1.29 3.99 12.62
N VAL A 70 -0.56 5.09 12.45
CA VAL A 70 0.80 5.02 11.93
C VAL A 70 1.71 4.34 12.95
N ASP A 71 2.57 3.46 12.46
CA ASP A 71 3.67 2.87 13.21
C ASP A 71 4.98 3.22 12.50
N PRO A 72 5.78 4.14 13.05
CA PRO A 72 7.07 4.53 12.47
C PRO A 72 8.04 3.35 12.30
N SER A 73 7.88 2.27 13.06
CA SER A 73 8.72 1.06 12.91
C SER A 73 8.44 0.29 11.62
N LEU A 74 7.28 0.52 10.98
CA LEU A 74 6.92 -0.05 9.69
C LEU A 74 7.43 0.77 8.51
N MET A 75 7.94 1.99 8.75
CA MET A 75 8.58 2.74 7.68
C MET A 75 9.81 1.97 7.21
N ALA A 76 9.84 1.66 5.91
CA ALA A 76 11.06 1.15 5.30
C ALA A 76 12.19 2.15 5.62
N PRO A 77 13.35 1.68 6.10
CA PRO A 77 14.48 2.56 6.31
C PRO A 77 14.73 3.31 5.00
N ALA A 78 14.80 4.64 5.09
CA ALA A 78 15.08 5.47 3.92
C ALA A 78 16.32 4.88 3.23
N SER A 79 16.18 4.47 1.97
CA SER A 79 17.34 3.99 1.23
C SER A 79 18.36 5.12 1.23
N THR A 80 19.54 4.87 1.76
CA THR A 80 20.62 5.87 1.79
C THR A 80 21.05 6.26 0.37
N ARG A 81 20.65 5.46 -0.63
CA ARG A 81 20.72 5.82 -2.04
C ARG A 81 19.62 6.80 -2.40
N ASP A 82 20.05 7.94 -2.89
CA ASP A 82 19.21 8.91 -3.57
C ASP A 82 18.39 8.22 -4.70
N PRO A 83 17.07 8.44 -4.77
CA PRO A 83 16.21 7.80 -5.77
C PRO A 83 16.62 8.07 -7.22
N PHE A 84 17.21 9.24 -7.52
CA PHE A 84 17.71 9.54 -8.87
C PHE A 84 18.95 8.71 -9.18
N GLU A 85 19.85 8.52 -8.23
CA GLU A 85 21.01 7.65 -8.41
C GLU A 85 20.60 6.19 -8.60
N ALA A 86 19.64 5.70 -7.81
CA ALA A 86 19.06 4.37 -8.02
C ALA A 86 18.41 4.24 -9.42
N PHE A 87 17.70 5.27 -9.87
CA PHE A 87 17.07 5.28 -11.19
C PHE A 87 18.08 5.34 -12.35
N LYS A 88 19.20 6.08 -12.20
CA LYS A 88 20.31 6.08 -13.16
C LYS A 88 20.95 4.70 -13.28
N GLU A 89 21.18 4.01 -12.17
CA GLU A 89 21.72 2.64 -12.20
C GLU A 89 20.78 1.68 -12.96
N ILE A 90 19.46 1.83 -12.81
CA ILE A 90 18.47 1.01 -13.54
C ILE A 90 18.54 1.31 -15.04
N GLN A 91 18.58 2.58 -15.45
CA GLN A 91 18.73 2.96 -16.86
C GLN A 91 20.01 2.42 -17.50
N GLN A 92 21.12 2.39 -16.76
CA GLN A 92 22.39 1.85 -17.27
C GLN A 92 22.35 0.32 -17.44
N LYS A 93 21.60 -0.37 -16.58
CA LYS A 93 21.50 -1.85 -16.58
C LYS A 93 20.43 -2.37 -17.54
N ASP A 94 19.37 -1.60 -17.78
CA ASP A 94 18.24 -2.01 -18.62
C ASP A 94 18.08 -1.09 -19.84
N PRO A 95 18.43 -1.58 -21.06
CA PRO A 95 18.32 -0.78 -22.29
C PRO A 95 16.87 -0.43 -22.65
N ILE A 96 15.87 -1.19 -22.19
CA ILE A 96 14.45 -0.87 -22.42
C ILE A 96 14.08 0.36 -21.59
N VAL A 97 14.51 0.42 -20.33
CA VAL A 97 14.28 1.59 -19.47
C VAL A 97 15.01 2.82 -20.00
N ALA A 98 16.23 2.67 -20.51
CA ALA A 98 16.96 3.76 -21.16
C ALA A 98 16.20 4.32 -22.38
N GLU A 99 15.69 3.45 -23.24
CA GLU A 99 14.92 3.84 -24.42
C GLU A 99 13.58 4.49 -24.05
N LEU A 100 12.90 4.01 -23.00
CA LEU A 100 11.69 4.64 -22.45
C LEU A 100 11.99 6.06 -21.98
N VAL A 101 13.02 6.26 -21.17
CA VAL A 101 13.42 7.60 -20.69
C VAL A 101 13.81 8.51 -21.84
N LYS A 102 14.49 7.99 -22.86
CA LYS A 102 14.83 8.77 -24.05
C LYS A 102 13.58 9.22 -24.82
N ARG A 103 12.57 8.36 -24.95
CA ARG A 103 11.32 8.67 -25.66
C ARG A 103 10.44 9.66 -24.89
N PHE A 104 10.24 9.44 -23.59
CA PHE A 104 9.35 10.26 -22.77
C PHE A 104 10.05 11.50 -22.16
N GLY A 105 11.36 11.46 -21.95
CA GLY A 105 12.16 12.58 -21.47
C GLY A 105 12.51 13.61 -22.54
N ALA A 106 12.44 13.23 -23.83
CA ALA A 106 12.59 14.15 -24.94
C ALA A 106 11.41 15.15 -25.07
N GLU A 107 10.24 14.83 -24.48
CA GLU A 107 9.05 15.69 -24.51
C GLU A 107 9.04 16.75 -23.39
N LEU A 108 9.94 16.67 -22.39
CA LEU A 108 10.05 17.64 -21.30
C LEU A 108 10.89 18.89 -21.65
N LYS A 109 11.40 18.97 -22.88
CA LYS A 109 12.08 20.16 -23.42
C LYS A 109 11.24 20.78 -24.54
N GLN A 110 10.04 21.25 -24.22
CA GLN A 110 9.32 22.25 -25.02
C GLN A 110 8.65 23.27 -24.11
#